data_AF-A0A7V7N0R4-F1
#
_entry.id   AF-A0A7V7N0R4-F1
#
_cell.length_a   1.000
_cell.length_b   1.000
_cell.length_c   1.000
_cell.angle_alpha   90.00
_cell.angle_beta   90.00
_cell.angle_gamma   90.00
#
_symmetry.space_group_name_H-M   'P 1'
#
loop_
_entity.id
_entity.type
_entity.pdbx_description
1 polymer ?
#
loop_
_entity_poly.entity_id
_entity_poly.type
_entity_poly.pdbx_seq_one_letter_code
_entity_poly.pdbx_strand_id
1 'polypeptide(L)' 'FRDLNHSEINRYVDKEQAFDCAGGFKMEQLGLSLMTSVKSDDPSALVGLPLIQLCAFLRELGVELP' A
#
# COMPACT_ATOMS: atom_id res chain seq x y z
N PHE A 1 -9.35 -0.47 8.29
CA PHE A 1 -9.42 -1.95 8.32
C PHE A 1 -10.82 -2.38 8.72
N ARG A 2 -11.19 -3.63 8.42
CA ARG A 2 -12.39 -4.25 9.00
C ARG A 2 -12.13 -4.60 10.46
N ASP A 3 -13.19 -4.89 11.22
CA ASP A 3 -13.03 -5.56 12.52
C ASP A 3 -12.68 -7.03 12.25
N LEU A 4 -11.44 -7.41 12.55
CA LEU A 4 -10.91 -8.74 12.29
C LEU A 4 -10.86 -9.56 13.58
N ASN A 5 -11.29 -10.82 13.50
CA ASN A 5 -11.05 -11.77 14.58
C ASN A 5 -9.70 -12.49 14.41
N HIS A 6 -9.24 -13.15 15.48
CA HIS A 6 -7.95 -13.84 15.49
C HIS A 6 -7.83 -14.93 14.40
N SER A 7 -8.93 -15.61 14.05
CA SER A 7 -8.90 -16.65 13.01
C SER A 7 -8.72 -16.08 11.60
N GLU A 8 -9.23 -14.87 11.34
CA GLU A 8 -8.99 -14.15 10.07
C GLU A 8 -7.53 -13.72 9.96
N ILE A 9 -6.96 -13.19 11.05
CA ILE A 9 -5.56 -12.75 11.10
C ILE A 9 -4.62 -13.94 10.90
N ASN A 10 -4.82 -15.05 11.62
CA ASN A 10 -3.98 -16.24 11.49
C ASN A 10 -4.02 -16.80 10.06
N ARG A 11 -5.23 -16.90 9.47
CA ARG A 11 -5.39 -17.36 8.08
C ARG A 11 -4.69 -16.43 7.08
N TYR A 12 -4.70 -15.13 7.34
CA TYR A 12 -3.97 -14.17 6.52
C TYR A 12 -2.46 -14.43 6.61
N VAL A 13 -1.91 -14.46 7.82
CA VAL A 13 -0.47 -14.67 8.07
C VAL A 13 0.02 -16.01 7.52
N ASP A 14 -0.77 -17.07 7.66
CA ASP A 14 -0.44 -18.41 7.14
C ASP A 14 -0.38 -18.44 5.59
N LYS A 15 -1.20 -17.60 4.93
CA LYS A 15 -1.25 -17.51 3.46
C LYS A 15 -0.29 -16.47 2.89
N GLU A 16 -0.06 -15.38 3.62
CA GLU A 16 0.72 -14.23 3.19
C GLU A 16 1.60 -13.76 4.34
N GLN A 17 2.84 -14.26 4.35
CA GLN A 17 3.85 -13.89 5.33
C GLN A 17 4.40 -12.50 5.01
N ALA A 18 3.71 -11.47 5.48
CA ALA A 18 4.06 -10.06 5.31
C ALA A 18 4.98 -9.54 6.44
N PHE A 19 5.88 -10.38 6.96
CA PHE A 19 6.74 -10.04 8.11
C PHE A 19 7.78 -8.96 7.80
N ASP A 20 8.08 -8.78 6.51
CA ASP A 20 8.98 -7.77 5.97
C ASP A 20 8.26 -6.46 5.61
N CYS A 21 6.93 -6.42 5.74
CA CYS A 21 6.12 -5.25 5.38
C CYS A 21 5.83 -4.39 6.61
N ALA A 22 5.93 -3.06 6.45
CA ALA A 22 5.45 -2.12 7.45
C ALA A 22 3.95 -2.35 7.70
N GLY A 23 3.58 -2.56 8.96
CA GLY A 23 2.19 -2.86 9.35
C GLY A 23 1.77 -4.32 9.14
N GLY A 24 2.65 -5.19 8.63
CA GLY A 24 2.39 -6.63 8.56
C GLY A 24 1.33 -7.04 7.54
N PHE A 25 1.11 -6.25 6.48
CA PHE A 25 0.22 -6.60 5.38
C PHE A 25 0.76 -6.11 4.03
N LYS A 26 0.33 -6.76 2.93
CA LYS A 26 0.61 -6.35 1.55
C LYS A 26 -0.65 -5.81 0.90
N MET A 27 -0.67 -4.51 0.64
CA MET A 27 -1.85 -3.84 0.07
C MET A 27 -2.16 -4.28 -1.37
N GLU A 28 -1.14 -4.74 -2.08
CA GLU A 28 -1.17 -5.14 -3.48
C GLU A 28 -1.51 -6.62 -3.66
N GLN A 29 -1.74 -7.33 -2.55
CA GLN A 29 -2.05 -8.77 -2.52
C GLN A 29 -3.22 -9.08 -1.57
N LEU A 30 -3.14 -10.14 -0.75
CA LEU A 30 -4.24 -10.53 0.15
C LEU A 30 -4.55 -9.49 1.22
N GLY A 31 -3.60 -8.63 1.58
CA GLY A 31 -3.78 -7.60 2.61
C GLY A 31 -4.95 -6.66 2.33
N LEU A 32 -5.31 -6.45 1.05
CA LEU A 32 -6.48 -5.64 0.68
C LEU A 32 -7.80 -6.23 1.21
N SER A 33 -7.89 -7.57 1.33
CA SER A 33 -9.07 -8.26 1.87
C SER A 33 -9.35 -7.95 3.35
N LEU A 34 -8.36 -7.37 4.05
CA LEU A 34 -8.46 -6.96 5.45
C LEU A 34 -9.02 -5.54 5.60
N MET A 35 -9.15 -4.80 4.49
CA MET A 35 -9.53 -3.40 4.47
C MET A 35 -11.00 -3.21 4.08
N THR A 36 -11.61 -2.16 4.64
CA THR A 36 -12.96 -1.71 4.22
C THR A 36 -12.87 -0.78 3.02
N SER A 37 -11.82 0.03 2.96
CA SER A 37 -11.53 0.96 1.87
C SER A 37 -10.07 1.38 1.92
N VAL A 38 -9.58 1.89 0.79
CA VAL A 38 -8.30 2.58 0.65
C VAL A 38 -8.59 3.96 0.07
N LYS A 39 -8.05 5.01 0.70
CA LYS A 39 -8.13 6.38 0.20
C LYS A 39 -6.70 6.87 -0.02
N SER A 40 -6.39 7.23 -1.26
CA SER A 40 -5.11 7.85 -1.62
C SER A 40 -5.32 8.79 -2.80
N ASP A 41 -4.60 9.91 -2.76
CA ASP A 41 -4.50 10.82 -3.91
C ASP A 41 -3.44 10.31 -4.92
N ASP A 42 -2.62 9.34 -4.51
CA ASP A 42 -1.62 8.65 -5.33
C ASP A 42 -1.45 7.18 -4.90
N PRO A 43 -1.89 6.20 -5.69
CA PRO A 43 -1.70 4.78 -5.38
C PRO A 43 -0.22 4.35 -5.23
N SER A 44 0.70 5.00 -5.93
CA SER A 44 2.13 4.66 -5.87
C SER A 44 2.76 5.05 -4.53
N ALA A 45 2.19 6.04 -3.84
CA ALA A 45 2.60 6.42 -2.49
C ALA A 45 2.44 5.26 -1.50
N LEU A 46 1.41 4.43 -1.69
CA LEU A 46 1.15 3.31 -0.81
C LEU A 46 2.13 2.14 -1.05
N VAL A 47 2.72 2.04 -2.24
CA VAL A 47 3.82 1.11 -2.55
C VAL A 47 5.14 1.60 -1.94
N GLY A 48 5.31 2.92 -1.81
CA GLY A 48 6.44 3.52 -1.11
C GLY A 48 6.99 4.82 -1.71
N LEU A 49 6.49 5.27 -2.86
CA LEU A 49 6.96 6.50 -3.51
C LEU A 49 5.80 7.24 -4.19
N PRO A 50 5.43 8.46 -3.76
CA PRO A 50 4.36 9.23 -4.39
C PRO A 50 4.79 9.80 -5.73
N LEU A 51 4.64 9.02 -6.81
CA LEU A 51 5.08 9.36 -8.16
C LEU A 51 4.38 10.61 -8.71
N ILE A 52 3.11 10.85 -8.39
CA ILE A 52 2.39 12.06 -8.84
C ILE A 52 3.09 13.31 -8.30
N GLN A 53 3.38 13.29 -6.99
CA GLN A 53 4.07 14.40 -6.33
C GLN A 53 5.53 14.52 -6.79
N LEU A 54 6.23 13.40 -6.92
CA LEU A 54 7.60 13.37 -7.45
C LEU A 54 7.67 13.95 -8.86
N CYS A 55 6.76 13.55 -9.77
CA CYS A 55 6.70 14.10 -11.12
C CYS A 55 6.43 15.61 -11.12
N ALA A 56 5.65 16.13 -10.16
CA ALA A 56 5.46 17.57 -10.01
C ALA A 56 6.78 18.27 -9.68
N PHE A 57 7.53 17.78 -8.69
CA PHE A 57 8.84 18.33 -8.33
C PHE A 57 9.87 18.23 -9.46
N LEU A 58 9.88 17.12 -10.19
CA LEU A 58 10.79 16.95 -11.33
C LEU A 58 10.53 17.96 -12.45
N ARG A 59 9.26 18.28 -12.74
CA ARG A 59 8.90 19.33 -13.70
C ARG A 59 9.33 20.71 -13.24
N GLU A 60 9.23 21.00 -11.94
CA GLU A 60 9.73 22.26 -11.36
C GLU A 60 11.25 22.40 -11.51
N LEU A 61 11.98 21.27 -11.52
CA LEU A 61 13.42 21.20 -11.76
C LEU A 61 13.80 21.17 -13.25
N GLY A 62 12.83 21.29 -14.17
CA GLY A 62 13.06 21.31 -15.61
C GLY A 62 13.30 19.93 -16.23
N VAL A 63 12.94 18.84 -15.55
CA VAL A 63 13.00 17.49 -16.10
C VAL A 63 11.75 17.24 -16.94
N GLU A 64 11.95 16.90 -18.23
CA GLU A 64 10.85 16.46 -19.09
C GLU A 64 10.36 15.07 -18.68
N LEU A 65 9.04 14.92 -18.58
CA LEU A 65 8.35 13.70 -18.18
C LEU A 65 7.10 13.50 -19.05
N PRO A 66 6.60 12.26 -19.21
CA PRO A 66 7.15 11.04 -18.62
C PRO A 66 8.53 10.68 -19.16
#